data_AF-A0A6A3WNF1-F1
#
_entry.id   AF-A0A6A3WNF1-F1
#
_cell.length_a   1.000
_cell.length_b   1.000
_cell.length_c   1.000
_cell.angle_alpha   90.00
_cell.angle_beta   90.00
_cell.angle_gamma   90.00
#
_symmetry.space_group_name_H-M   'P 1'
#
loop_
_entity.id
_entity.type
_entity.pdbx_description
1 polymer ?
#
loop_
_entity_poly.entity_id
_entity_poly.type
_entity_poly.pdbx_seq_one_letter_code
_entity_poly.pdbx_strand_id
1 'polypeptide(L)'
;MIVATPQEATWGFFVSHPSNGGIIGPQDRPLCNVTAVKEVACLELWHERLGHTCPQYLKTMVDRRLVKGMLLTQRQQQGPCDACHVGEERKKEHCKKLDRGLEQPNQVVYVDLLIPGKDNGTRYEAVLIIMDGFSRFVTMHMLTSKASGVINERIKEYILWVERQAGRSKRGVNRIKYLVQQVCTDKGGEFVNDTMADWYRAHGIEHIRVGPKSSQLNLCERTHQSIVEMTKAFMHHAGFPKSLWPEAMRNAVYVKNRVYNKGTQGVPFEMMFGAKPDLHHIRKFGALAYVHVPVSPARRKHHENAKLG
;
A
#
# COMPACT_ATOMS: atom_id res chain seq x y z
N MET A 1 -23.23 35.81 3.79
CA MET A 1 -23.52 36.90 2.84
C MET A 1 -22.53 38.01 3.16
N ILE A 2 -21.63 38.38 2.24
CA ILE A 2 -20.69 39.48 2.49
C ILE A 2 -21.44 40.77 2.18
N VAL A 3 -21.59 41.64 3.18
CA VAL A 3 -22.29 42.92 3.05
C VAL A 3 -21.28 44.03 3.30
N ALA A 4 -21.00 44.83 2.27
CA ALA A 4 -20.17 46.02 2.39
C ALA A 4 -21.07 47.22 2.72
N THR A 5 -20.79 47.92 3.82
CA THR A 5 -21.49 49.15 4.22
C THR A 5 -20.52 50.33 4.24
N PRO A 6 -20.85 51.49 3.66
CA PRO A 6 -19.96 52.64 3.66
C PRO A 6 -19.88 53.26 5.06
N GLN A 7 -18.67 53.61 5.51
CA GLN A 7 -18.46 54.42 6.71
C GLN A 7 -17.51 55.57 6.34
N GLU A 8 -18.00 56.81 6.45
CA GLU A 8 -17.22 58.06 6.39
C GLU A 8 -16.00 58.02 5.43
N ALA A 9 -16.28 58.01 4.13
CA ALA A 9 -15.30 58.06 3.03
C ALA A 9 -14.34 56.85 2.88
N THR A 10 -14.54 55.76 3.62
CA THR A 10 -13.80 54.49 3.42
C THR A 10 -14.75 53.29 3.31
N TRP A 11 -14.42 52.37 2.40
CA TRP A 11 -15.13 51.09 2.28
C TRP A 11 -14.56 50.12 3.31
N GLY A 12 -15.29 49.88 4.40
CA GLY A 12 -15.02 48.78 5.34
C GLY A 12 -15.75 47.51 4.89
N PHE A 13 -15.11 46.35 5.05
CA PHE A 13 -15.76 45.06 4.85
C PHE A 13 -16.00 44.40 6.20
N PHE A 14 -17.27 44.18 6.54
CA PHE A 14 -17.64 43.34 7.68
C PHE A 14 -17.99 41.94 7.16
N VAL A 15 -17.33 40.92 7.70
CA VAL A 15 -17.67 39.52 7.41
C VAL A 15 -18.42 38.97 8.62
N SER A 16 -19.68 38.61 8.46
CA SER A 16 -20.47 37.95 9.50
C SER A 16 -20.54 36.45 9.26
N HIS A 17 -20.38 35.65 10.33
CA HIS A 17 -20.55 34.20 10.23
C HIS A 17 -22.03 33.84 10.01
N PRO A 18 -22.38 32.98 9.04
CA PRO A 18 -23.77 32.72 8.68
C PRO A 18 -24.66 32.15 9.79
N SER A 19 -24.08 31.45 10.77
CA SER A 19 -24.85 30.70 11.78
C SER A 19 -25.06 31.42 13.11
N ASN A 20 -24.39 32.55 13.36
CA ASN A 20 -24.34 33.18 14.68
C ASN A 20 -24.17 34.71 14.64
N GLY A 21 -24.11 35.33 13.45
CA GLY A 21 -24.11 36.79 13.29
C GLY A 21 -22.88 37.52 13.85
N GLY A 22 -21.95 36.80 14.48
CA GLY A 22 -20.71 37.34 15.00
C GLY A 22 -19.84 37.91 13.89
N ILE A 23 -19.26 39.08 14.15
CA ILE A 23 -18.29 39.72 13.25
C ILE A 23 -17.00 38.90 13.30
N ILE A 24 -16.60 38.37 12.14
CA ILE A 24 -15.30 37.72 11.94
C ILE A 24 -14.40 38.75 11.25
N GLY A 25 -13.46 39.31 12.01
CA GLY A 25 -12.47 40.26 11.52
C GLY A 25 -11.64 40.81 12.69
N PRO A 26 -10.43 41.35 12.43
CA PRO A 26 -9.63 41.97 13.49
C PRO A 26 -10.44 43.10 14.14
N GLN A 27 -10.72 42.97 15.45
CA GLN A 27 -11.59 43.89 16.19
C GLN A 27 -10.94 45.27 16.41
N ASP A 28 -9.61 45.36 16.33
CA ASP A 28 -8.88 46.50 16.88
C ASP A 28 -8.30 47.47 15.85
N ARG A 29 -8.52 47.28 14.54
CA ARG A 29 -8.11 48.30 13.56
C ARG A 29 -8.77 48.13 12.19
N PRO A 30 -9.45 49.15 11.64
CA PRO A 30 -9.76 49.19 10.22
C PRO A 30 -8.43 49.21 9.44
N LEU A 31 -8.19 48.17 8.64
CA LEU A 31 -7.08 48.13 7.70
C LEU A 31 -7.47 48.93 6.46
N CYS A 32 -7.16 50.23 6.46
CA CYS A 32 -7.28 51.04 5.24
C CYS A 32 -6.03 50.83 4.37
N ASN A 33 -6.23 50.38 3.14
CA ASN A 33 -5.21 50.50 2.10
C ASN A 33 -5.19 51.96 1.66
N VAL A 34 -4.53 52.83 2.43
CA VAL A 34 -4.22 54.17 1.94
C VAL A 34 -3.19 53.98 0.83
N THR A 35 -3.58 54.33 -0.40
CA THR A 35 -2.68 54.51 -1.55
C THR A 35 -1.81 55.75 -1.33
N ALA A 36 -1.15 55.87 -0.18
CA ALA A 36 0.04 56.68 -0.10
C ALA A 36 1.05 55.92 -0.94
N VAL A 37 1.42 56.48 -2.09
CA VAL A 37 2.43 55.96 -3.02
C VAL A 37 3.79 56.02 -2.32
N LYS A 38 3.97 55.16 -1.31
CA LYS A 38 5.28 54.88 -0.73
C LYS A 38 5.86 53.77 -1.58
N GLU A 39 6.58 54.18 -2.61
CA GLU A 39 7.40 53.30 -3.46
C GLU A 39 8.43 52.51 -2.64
N VAL A 40 8.64 52.90 -1.38
CA VAL A 40 9.65 52.41 -0.45
C VAL A 40 8.98 51.67 0.71
N ALA A 41 9.28 50.38 0.87
CA ALA A 41 8.78 49.53 1.97
C ALA A 41 9.76 48.38 2.30
N CYS A 42 9.59 47.72 3.45
CA CYS A 42 10.40 46.56 3.81
C CYS A 42 9.99 45.32 3.00
N LEU A 43 10.87 44.31 2.97
CA LEU A 43 10.63 43.06 2.25
C LEU A 43 9.37 42.32 2.73
N GLU A 44 9.07 42.33 4.03
CA GLU A 44 7.86 41.73 4.59
C GLU A 44 6.59 42.39 4.06
N LEU A 45 6.53 43.72 4.07
CA LEU A 45 5.37 44.44 3.59
C LEU A 45 5.15 44.23 2.08
N TRP A 46 6.21 44.14 1.29
CA TRP A 46 6.10 43.78 -0.12
C TRP A 46 5.68 42.31 -0.34
N HIS A 47 6.15 41.41 0.52
CA HIS A 47 5.73 40.01 0.53
C HIS A 47 4.23 39.87 0.80
N GLU A 48 3.69 40.56 1.80
CA GLU A 48 2.26 40.60 2.09
C GLU A 48 1.45 41.25 0.95
N ARG A 49 1.91 42.39 0.42
CA ARG A 49 1.25 43.11 -0.69
C ARG A 49 1.17 42.29 -1.98
N LEU A 50 2.19 41.48 -2.26
CA LEU A 50 2.31 40.70 -3.49
C LEU A 50 1.91 39.23 -3.28
N GLY A 51 0.92 39.01 -2.43
CA GLY A 51 0.27 37.70 -2.28
C GLY A 51 1.19 36.63 -1.70
N HIS A 52 2.02 37.01 -0.71
CA HIS A 52 2.96 36.10 -0.05
C HIS A 52 3.98 35.45 -0.99
N THR A 53 4.34 36.15 -2.08
CA THR A 53 5.35 35.68 -3.03
C THR A 53 6.71 35.45 -2.35
N CYS A 54 7.41 34.39 -2.75
CA CYS A 54 8.75 34.04 -2.24
C CYS A 54 9.67 35.28 -2.11
N PRO A 55 10.22 35.57 -0.91
CA PRO A 55 11.05 36.76 -0.67
C PRO A 55 12.26 36.87 -1.61
N GLN A 56 12.78 35.74 -2.11
CA GLN A 56 13.88 35.72 -3.07
C GLN A 56 13.48 36.24 -4.46
N TYR A 57 12.24 35.99 -4.88
CA TYR A 57 11.71 36.53 -6.13
C TYR A 57 11.50 38.03 -6.02
N LEU A 58 11.03 38.53 -4.88
CA LEU A 58 10.87 39.96 -4.64
C LEU A 58 12.20 40.71 -4.68
N LYS A 59 13.26 40.15 -4.09
CA LYS A 59 14.62 40.69 -4.23
C LYS A 59 15.05 40.73 -5.69
N THR A 60 14.83 39.64 -6.42
CA THR A 60 15.17 39.53 -7.84
C THR A 60 14.44 40.57 -8.70
N MET A 61 13.16 40.81 -8.41
CA MET A 61 12.35 41.82 -9.12
C MET A 61 12.93 43.23 -8.95
N VAL A 62 13.40 43.57 -7.75
CA VAL A 62 14.04 44.86 -7.47
C VAL A 62 15.44 44.92 -8.07
N ASP A 63 16.27 43.89 -7.87
CA ASP A 63 17.68 43.87 -8.30
C ASP A 63 17.83 43.92 -9.81
N ARG A 64 16.93 43.23 -10.54
CA ARG A 64 16.89 43.23 -12.00
C ARG A 64 16.02 44.35 -12.59
N ARG A 65 15.47 45.24 -11.74
CA ARG A 65 14.59 46.36 -12.13
C ARG A 65 13.42 45.91 -13.03
N LEU A 66 12.79 44.80 -12.69
CA LEU A 66 11.70 44.20 -13.48
C LEU A 66 10.36 44.93 -13.30
N VAL A 67 10.23 45.74 -12.26
CA VAL A 67 9.00 46.46 -11.89
C VAL A 67 9.30 47.91 -11.54
N LYS A 68 8.33 48.82 -11.79
CA LYS A 68 8.39 50.23 -11.38
C LYS A 68 7.67 50.43 -10.04
N GLY A 69 8.15 51.35 -9.20
CA GLY A 69 7.50 51.72 -7.93
C GLY A 69 7.77 50.77 -6.75
N MET A 70 8.82 49.96 -6.81
CA MET A 70 9.21 49.02 -5.75
C MET A 70 10.67 49.26 -5.30
N LEU A 71 10.84 49.73 -4.07
CA LEU A 71 12.12 49.95 -3.39
C LEU A 71 12.08 49.27 -2.02
N LEU A 72 13.20 48.64 -1.64
CA LEU A 72 13.35 47.90 -0.39
C LEU A 72 14.12 48.72 0.65
N THR A 73 13.50 49.05 1.78
CA THR A 73 14.20 49.64 2.94
C THR A 73 15.01 48.61 3.72
N GLN A 74 14.49 47.38 3.82
CA GLN A 74 15.11 46.27 4.51
C GLN A 74 14.97 45.01 3.67
N ARG A 75 16.11 44.35 3.40
CA ARG A 75 16.21 43.14 2.55
C ARG A 75 16.20 41.84 3.34
N GLN A 76 16.34 41.90 4.65
CA GLN A 76 16.27 40.71 5.50
C GLN A 76 14.85 40.54 6.01
N GLN A 77 14.40 39.30 6.07
CA GLN A 77 13.13 38.92 6.67
C GLN A 77 13.38 38.66 8.16
N GLN A 78 12.58 39.24 9.04
CA GLN A 78 12.70 39.19 10.50
C GLN A 78 12.10 37.91 11.11
N GLY A 79 11.74 36.93 10.28
CA GLY A 79 11.20 35.65 10.72
C GLY A 79 10.35 34.97 9.65
N PRO A 80 9.90 33.73 9.89
CA PRO A 80 8.93 33.08 9.02
C PRO A 80 7.60 33.84 9.01
N CYS A 81 6.92 33.88 7.86
CA CYS A 81 5.58 34.45 7.77
C CYS A 81 4.54 33.41 8.24
N ASP A 82 3.76 33.74 9.26
CA ASP A 82 2.73 32.85 9.81
C ASP A 82 1.67 32.47 8.76
N ALA A 83 1.25 33.43 7.93
CA ALA A 83 0.29 33.18 6.85
C ALA A 83 0.83 32.20 5.80
N CYS A 84 2.14 32.25 5.49
CA CYS A 84 2.79 31.27 4.62
C CYS A 84 2.86 29.90 5.26
N HIS A 85 3.17 29.81 6.56
CA HIS A 85 3.15 28.53 7.27
C HIS A 85 1.76 27.89 7.18
N VAL A 86 0.71 28.65 7.47
CA VAL A 86 -0.66 28.14 7.42
C VAL A 86 -1.11 27.78 5.99
N GLY A 87 -0.70 28.57 4.98
CA GLY A 87 -1.14 28.39 3.60
C GLY A 87 -0.32 27.42 2.75
N GLU A 88 0.97 27.25 3.07
CA GLU A 88 1.93 26.48 2.27
C GLU A 88 2.49 25.25 2.99
N GLU A 89 2.12 24.97 4.24
CA GLU A 89 2.54 23.75 4.93
C GLU A 89 2.05 22.51 4.15
N ARG A 90 3.00 21.89 3.44
CA ARG A 90 2.78 20.62 2.76
C ARG A 90 2.95 19.51 3.79
N LYS A 91 1.97 18.60 3.84
CA LYS A 91 2.09 17.33 4.57
C LYS A 91 3.46 16.70 4.26
N LYS A 92 4.26 16.42 5.29
CA LYS A 92 5.59 15.76 5.14
C LYS A 92 5.47 14.58 4.18
N GLU A 93 6.40 14.49 3.22
CA GLU A 93 6.52 13.31 2.37
C GLU A 93 6.69 12.08 3.27
N HIS A 94 5.80 11.10 3.13
CA HIS A 94 5.93 9.84 3.86
C HIS A 94 7.26 9.19 3.48
N CYS A 95 7.96 8.68 4.50
CA CYS A 95 9.24 8.00 4.33
C CYS A 95 9.11 6.92 3.23
N LYS A 96 9.83 7.09 2.11
CA LYS A 96 9.73 6.22 0.92
C LYS A 96 10.41 4.85 1.11
N LYS A 97 11.03 4.59 2.27
CA LYS A 97 11.66 3.31 2.59
C LYS A 97 10.74 2.47 3.47
N LEU A 98 10.33 1.33 2.89
CA LEU A 98 9.60 0.24 3.50
C LEU A 98 10.49 -0.68 4.33
N ASP A 99 11.58 -0.17 4.90
CA ASP A 99 12.48 -1.02 5.66
C ASP A 99 11.92 -1.16 7.07
N ARG A 100 11.14 -2.22 7.28
CA ARG A 100 10.58 -2.58 8.59
C ARG A 100 11.64 -3.20 9.51
N GLY A 101 12.92 -3.23 9.10
CA GLY A 101 13.98 -3.89 9.86
C GLY A 101 13.73 -5.39 10.01
N LEU A 102 13.04 -6.00 9.04
CA LEU A 102 12.83 -7.45 9.04
C LEU A 102 14.11 -8.10 8.52
N GLU A 103 14.71 -8.94 9.34
CA GLU A 103 16.01 -9.57 9.11
C GLU A 103 15.88 -11.05 8.78
N GLN A 104 14.76 -11.68 9.13
CA GLN A 104 14.54 -13.10 8.93
C GLN A 104 13.07 -13.46 8.62
N PRO A 105 12.83 -14.62 7.97
CA PRO A 105 11.48 -15.13 7.75
C PRO A 105 10.67 -15.24 9.06
N ASN A 106 9.35 -15.13 8.94
CA ASN A 106 8.35 -15.34 9.98
C ASN A 106 8.36 -14.33 11.15
N GLN A 107 9.18 -13.28 11.12
CA GLN A 107 9.07 -12.19 12.09
C GLN A 107 7.69 -11.51 12.04
N VAL A 108 7.19 -11.24 10.83
CA VAL A 108 5.84 -10.68 10.63
C VAL A 108 5.18 -11.39 9.46
N VAL A 109 4.01 -11.97 9.71
CA VAL A 109 3.15 -12.56 8.69
C VAL A 109 1.92 -11.68 8.53
N TYR A 110 1.58 -11.35 7.28
CA TYR A 110 0.34 -10.63 6.97
C TYR A 110 -0.69 -11.59 6.44
N VAL A 111 -1.92 -11.41 6.90
CA VAL A 111 -3.06 -12.24 6.53
C VAL A 111 -4.20 -11.33 6.10
N ASP A 112 -4.78 -11.62 4.94
CA ASP A 112 -5.84 -10.79 4.37
C ASP A 112 -6.76 -11.66 3.48
N LEU A 113 -8.00 -11.21 3.31
CA LEU A 113 -8.99 -11.87 2.45
C LEU A 113 -9.16 -11.12 1.14
N LEU A 114 -9.05 -11.86 0.04
CA LEU A 114 -9.51 -11.42 -1.26
C LEU A 114 -10.89 -12.02 -1.54
N ILE A 115 -11.87 -11.16 -1.80
CA ILE A 115 -13.25 -11.56 -2.08
C ILE A 115 -13.49 -11.52 -3.59
N PRO A 116 -13.65 -12.68 -4.27
CA PRO A 116 -14.06 -12.71 -5.67
C PRO A 116 -15.52 -12.23 -5.80
N GLY A 117 -15.90 -11.72 -6.99
CA GLY A 117 -17.27 -11.29 -7.26
C GLY A 117 -18.29 -12.44 -7.13
N LYS A 118 -19.58 -12.09 -6.88
CA LYS A 118 -20.66 -13.06 -6.63
C LYS A 118 -20.87 -14.07 -7.77
N ASP A 119 -20.64 -13.66 -9.03
CA ASP A 119 -20.75 -14.53 -10.21
C ASP A 119 -19.39 -14.96 -10.74
N ASN A 120 -18.53 -15.51 -9.87
CA ASN A 120 -17.19 -15.92 -10.26
C ASN A 120 -17.12 -17.29 -10.98
N GLY A 121 -18.25 -17.99 -11.10
CA GLY A 121 -18.34 -19.27 -11.80
C GLY A 121 -17.75 -20.46 -11.01
N THR A 122 -17.55 -20.30 -9.70
CA THR A 122 -16.98 -21.34 -8.83
C THR A 122 -17.66 -21.34 -7.46
N ARG A 123 -17.37 -22.37 -6.65
CA ARG A 123 -17.87 -22.51 -5.28
C ARG A 123 -17.11 -21.68 -4.23
N TYR A 124 -16.07 -20.93 -4.63
CA TYR A 124 -15.21 -20.24 -3.69
C TYR A 124 -15.74 -18.84 -3.38
N GLU A 125 -15.92 -18.55 -2.09
CA GLU A 125 -16.43 -17.28 -1.57
C GLU A 125 -15.33 -16.28 -1.22
N ALA A 126 -14.12 -16.79 -0.94
CA ALA A 126 -12.96 -15.99 -0.57
C ALA A 126 -11.65 -16.71 -0.91
N VAL A 127 -10.58 -15.93 -0.93
CA VAL A 127 -9.21 -16.41 -1.02
C VAL A 127 -8.45 -15.82 0.17
N LEU A 128 -7.96 -16.69 1.05
CA LEU A 128 -7.06 -16.28 2.12
C LEU A 128 -5.66 -16.15 1.55
N ILE A 129 -5.08 -14.96 1.64
CA ILE A 129 -3.70 -14.69 1.25
C ILE A 129 -2.88 -14.47 2.51
N ILE A 130 -1.80 -15.23 2.63
CA ILE A 130 -0.86 -15.14 3.73
C ILE A 130 0.52 -14.82 3.15
N MET A 131 1.11 -13.70 3.56
CA MET A 131 2.39 -13.23 3.05
C MET A 131 3.40 -13.05 4.18
N ASP A 132 4.58 -13.63 4.02
CA ASP A 132 5.71 -13.37 4.91
C ASP A 132 6.32 -11.99 4.65
N GLY A 133 6.52 -11.21 5.71
CA GLY A 133 6.97 -9.84 5.64
C GLY A 133 8.40 -9.66 5.16
N PHE A 134 9.28 -10.62 5.49
CA PHE A 134 10.69 -10.59 5.10
C PHE A 134 10.87 -11.07 3.65
N SER A 135 10.53 -12.33 3.39
CA SER A 135 10.77 -12.99 2.09
C SER A 135 9.79 -12.58 0.99
N ARG A 136 8.65 -11.98 1.34
CA ARG A 136 7.51 -11.73 0.43
C ARG A 136 6.92 -13.01 -0.16
N PHE A 137 7.21 -14.15 0.44
CA PHE A 137 6.63 -15.42 0.03
C PHE A 137 5.14 -15.42 0.34
N VAL A 138 4.33 -15.80 -0.65
CA VAL A 138 2.87 -15.81 -0.56
C VAL A 138 2.36 -17.23 -0.54
N THR A 139 1.48 -17.52 0.41
CA THR A 139 0.65 -18.72 0.45
C THR A 139 -0.79 -18.32 0.24
N MET A 140 -1.55 -19.13 -0.49
CA MET A 140 -2.97 -18.89 -0.73
C MET A 140 -3.82 -20.11 -0.37
N HIS A 141 -5.01 -19.86 0.15
CA HIS A 141 -6.02 -20.90 0.39
C HIS A 141 -7.35 -20.47 -0.22
N MET A 142 -7.92 -21.31 -1.09
CA MET A 142 -9.25 -21.09 -1.64
C MET A 142 -10.31 -21.53 -0.64
N LEU A 143 -11.21 -20.63 -0.27
CA LEU A 143 -12.20 -20.84 0.79
C LEU A 143 -13.61 -20.91 0.21
N THR A 144 -14.38 -21.91 0.64
CA THR A 144 -15.81 -22.05 0.35
C THR A 144 -16.70 -21.35 1.37
N SER A 145 -16.12 -20.77 2.42
CA SER A 145 -16.82 -20.03 3.46
C SER A 145 -15.88 -19.01 4.11
N LYS A 146 -16.43 -17.86 4.49
CA LYS A 146 -15.73 -16.82 5.28
C LYS A 146 -15.92 -16.97 6.79
N ALA A 147 -16.45 -18.11 7.24
CA ALA A 147 -16.59 -18.38 8.67
C ALA A 147 -15.22 -18.33 9.37
N SER A 148 -15.16 -17.65 10.52
CA SER A 148 -13.91 -17.47 11.28
C SER A 148 -13.22 -18.79 11.61
N GLY A 149 -13.98 -19.85 11.93
CA GLY A 149 -13.43 -21.20 12.17
C GLY A 149 -12.62 -21.74 10.99
N VAL A 150 -13.18 -21.65 9.77
CA VAL A 150 -12.51 -22.12 8.54
C VAL A 150 -11.24 -21.33 8.26
N ILE A 151 -11.29 -20.00 8.44
CA ILE A 151 -10.13 -19.13 8.23
C ILE A 151 -9.03 -19.40 9.26
N ASN A 152 -9.41 -19.49 10.54
CA ASN A 152 -8.51 -19.73 11.66
C ASN A 152 -7.78 -21.07 11.51
N GLU A 153 -8.47 -22.12 11.07
CA GLU A 153 -7.84 -23.41 10.78
C GLU A 153 -6.74 -23.29 9.70
N ARG A 154 -7.01 -22.57 8.61
CA ARG A 154 -6.00 -22.35 7.56
C ARG A 154 -4.80 -21.54 8.04
N ILE A 155 -5.01 -20.54 8.89
CA ILE A 155 -3.91 -19.78 9.49
C ILE A 155 -3.05 -20.69 10.39
N LYS A 156 -3.68 -21.53 11.23
CA LYS A 156 -2.95 -22.50 12.08
C LYS A 156 -2.15 -23.50 11.25
N GLU A 157 -2.74 -24.06 10.20
CA GLU A 157 -2.06 -24.95 9.26
C GLU A 157 -0.85 -24.27 8.61
N TYR A 158 -1.00 -23.03 8.17
CA TYR A 158 0.10 -22.25 7.60
C TYR A 158 1.23 -22.04 8.59
N ILE A 159 0.93 -21.63 9.83
CA ILE A 159 1.95 -21.37 10.86
C ILE A 159 2.74 -22.66 11.15
N LEU A 160 2.05 -23.77 11.42
CA LEU A 160 2.70 -25.06 11.67
C LEU A 160 3.55 -25.55 10.50
N TRP A 161 3.14 -25.26 9.27
CA TRP A 161 3.89 -25.58 8.08
C TRP A 161 5.12 -24.69 7.94
N VAL A 162 4.96 -23.36 7.98
CA VAL A 162 6.02 -22.40 7.65
C VAL A 162 7.17 -22.44 8.64
N GLU A 163 6.91 -22.70 9.92
CA GLU A 163 7.95 -22.85 10.95
C GLU A 163 8.88 -24.03 10.72
N ARG A 164 8.41 -25.05 9.99
CA ARG A 164 9.19 -26.23 9.59
C ARG A 164 9.84 -26.06 8.23
N GLN A 165 9.28 -25.23 7.35
CA GLN A 165 9.77 -25.08 5.98
C GLN A 165 10.75 -23.91 5.82
N ALA A 166 10.58 -22.83 6.57
CA ALA A 166 11.43 -21.65 6.47
C ALA A 166 12.90 -22.02 6.70
N GLY A 167 13.76 -21.63 5.76
CA GLY A 167 15.19 -21.92 5.75
C GLY A 167 15.57 -23.40 5.66
N ARG A 168 14.64 -24.32 5.33
CA ARG A 168 14.90 -25.78 5.29
C ARG A 168 16.07 -26.21 4.40
N SER A 169 16.47 -25.37 3.45
CA SER A 169 17.55 -25.65 2.50
C SER A 169 18.83 -24.83 2.78
N LYS A 170 18.84 -23.98 3.82
CA LYS A 170 20.05 -23.29 4.25
C LYS A 170 21.03 -24.32 4.83
N ARG A 171 22.24 -24.41 4.25
CA ARG A 171 23.30 -25.31 4.70
C ARG A 171 24.01 -24.71 5.92
N GLY A 172 24.02 -25.42 7.06
CA GLY A 172 24.65 -25.00 8.32
C GLY A 172 24.40 -25.99 9.46
N VAL A 173 25.22 -25.95 10.52
CA VAL A 173 25.30 -26.96 11.61
C VAL A 173 24.04 -26.99 12.50
N ASN A 174 23.20 -25.95 12.47
CA ASN A 174 21.93 -25.93 13.20
C ASN A 174 20.76 -25.70 12.24
N ARG A 175 19.77 -26.60 12.25
CA ARG A 175 18.49 -26.40 11.58
C ARG A 175 17.73 -25.28 12.31
N ILE A 176 17.98 -24.04 11.92
CA ILE A 176 17.30 -22.85 12.48
C ILE A 176 15.81 -22.97 12.15
N LYS A 177 14.97 -23.07 13.17
CA LYS A 177 13.53 -22.90 13.04
C LYS A 177 13.21 -21.41 13.10
N TYR A 178 12.46 -20.92 12.12
CA TYR A 178 11.95 -19.56 12.14
C TYR A 178 10.52 -19.60 12.66
N LEU A 179 10.32 -19.31 13.95
CA LEU A 179 8.99 -19.25 14.55
C LEU A 179 8.24 -18.01 14.08
N VAL A 180 6.92 -18.12 13.96
CA VAL A 180 6.09 -16.94 13.68
C VAL A 180 6.02 -16.08 14.93
N GLN A 181 6.43 -14.81 14.83
CA GLN A 181 6.43 -13.90 15.98
C GLN A 181 5.17 -13.03 16.00
N GLN A 182 4.83 -12.41 14.87
CA GLN A 182 3.68 -11.52 14.74
C GLN A 182 2.79 -11.92 13.58
N VAL A 183 1.47 -11.90 13.80
CA VAL A 183 0.45 -12.03 12.75
C VAL A 183 -0.31 -10.71 12.64
N CYS A 184 -0.28 -10.11 11.47
CA CYS A 184 -0.99 -8.89 11.13
C CYS A 184 -2.24 -9.22 10.31
N THR A 185 -3.43 -8.94 10.83
CA THR A 185 -4.69 -9.00 10.07
C THR A 185 -5.30 -7.61 9.98
N ASP A 186 -6.27 -7.43 9.07
CA ASP A 186 -7.14 -6.27 9.18
C ASP A 186 -8.09 -6.39 10.40
N LYS A 187 -8.97 -5.41 10.58
CA LYS A 187 -10.00 -5.41 11.64
C LYS A 187 -11.26 -6.19 11.24
N GLY A 188 -11.19 -7.08 10.25
CA GLY A 188 -12.28 -7.95 9.84
C GLY A 188 -12.73 -8.83 11.00
N GLY A 189 -14.06 -8.97 11.17
CA GLY A 189 -14.64 -9.78 12.26
C GLY A 189 -14.27 -11.25 12.15
N GLU A 190 -13.93 -11.72 10.95
CA GLU A 190 -13.44 -13.07 10.68
C GLU A 190 -12.12 -13.41 11.37
N PHE A 191 -11.28 -12.40 11.66
CA PHE A 191 -9.97 -12.57 12.29
C PHE A 191 -9.98 -12.29 13.79
N VAL A 192 -11.10 -11.78 14.32
CA VAL A 192 -11.24 -11.38 15.72
C VAL A 192 -12.19 -12.35 16.43
N ASN A 193 -11.59 -13.33 17.12
CA ASN A 193 -12.29 -14.34 17.92
C ASN A 193 -11.42 -14.71 19.13
N ASP A 194 -12.03 -14.78 20.33
CA ASP A 194 -11.37 -15.15 21.59
C ASP A 194 -10.63 -16.49 21.51
N THR A 195 -11.21 -17.51 20.87
CA THR A 195 -10.57 -18.82 20.67
C THR A 195 -9.27 -18.72 19.87
N MET A 196 -9.19 -17.82 18.88
CA MET A 196 -7.97 -17.61 18.09
C MET A 196 -6.97 -16.76 18.86
N ALA A 197 -7.44 -15.76 19.61
CA ALA A 197 -6.60 -14.95 20.49
C ALA A 197 -5.92 -15.80 21.58
N ASP A 198 -6.66 -16.73 22.19
CA ASP A 198 -6.13 -17.68 23.17
C ASP A 198 -5.10 -18.62 22.55
N TRP A 199 -5.36 -19.09 21.32
CA TRP A 199 -4.41 -19.91 20.59
C TRP A 199 -3.10 -19.16 20.30
N TYR A 200 -3.17 -17.91 19.82
CA TYR A 200 -1.99 -17.07 19.62
C TYR A 200 -1.22 -16.86 20.92
N ARG A 201 -1.91 -16.55 22.03
CA ARG A 201 -1.29 -16.38 23.35
C ARG A 201 -0.58 -17.64 23.82
N ALA A 202 -1.19 -18.81 23.63
CA ALA A 202 -0.60 -20.09 23.99
C ALA A 202 0.67 -20.43 23.18
N HIS A 203 0.82 -19.86 21.98
CA HIS A 203 1.98 -20.06 21.11
C HIS A 203 2.98 -18.89 21.17
N GLY A 204 2.74 -17.88 22.00
CA GLY A 204 3.58 -16.69 22.10
C GLY A 204 3.57 -15.79 20.85
N ILE A 205 2.50 -15.87 20.05
CA ILE A 205 2.34 -15.10 18.81
C ILE A 205 1.59 -13.80 19.12
N GLU A 206 2.12 -12.66 18.68
CA GLU A 206 1.46 -11.37 18.82
C GLU A 206 0.48 -11.15 17.65
N HIS A 207 -0.80 -10.93 17.97
CA HIS A 207 -1.81 -10.60 16.96
C HIS A 207 -1.99 -9.07 16.84
N ILE A 208 -1.53 -8.51 15.74
CA ILE A 208 -1.62 -7.08 15.42
C ILE A 208 -2.81 -6.84 14.51
N ARG A 209 -3.74 -5.97 14.94
CA ARG A 209 -4.94 -5.60 14.19
C ARG A 209 -4.74 -4.26 13.49
N VAL A 210 -4.56 -4.30 12.18
CA VAL A 210 -4.28 -3.12 11.36
C VAL A 210 -5.61 -2.52 10.91
N GLY A 211 -5.85 -1.23 11.18
CA GLY A 211 -7.05 -0.52 10.73
C GLY A 211 -7.02 -0.16 9.24
N PRO A 212 -8.18 0.23 8.65
CA PRO A 212 -8.31 0.53 7.21
C PRO A 212 -7.38 1.65 6.69
N LYS A 213 -6.92 2.52 7.60
CA LYS A 213 -6.04 3.67 7.31
C LYS A 213 -4.65 3.56 7.93
N SER A 214 -4.33 2.46 8.64
CA SER A 214 -2.95 2.12 8.98
C SER A 214 -2.31 1.27 7.87
N SER A 215 -2.71 1.55 6.62
CA SER A 215 -2.13 1.14 5.34
C SER A 215 -0.69 1.62 5.15
N GLN A 216 0.04 1.77 6.26
CA GLN A 216 1.24 2.60 6.33
C GLN A 216 2.32 2.13 5.36
N LEU A 217 2.23 0.90 4.81
CA LEU A 217 3.24 0.28 3.97
C LEU A 217 2.64 -0.90 3.14
N ASN A 218 1.71 -0.63 2.22
CA ASN A 218 0.88 -1.57 1.42
C ASN A 218 1.61 -2.63 0.58
N LEU A 219 2.29 -3.55 1.26
CA LEU A 219 2.98 -4.68 0.64
C LEU A 219 2.01 -5.80 0.27
N CYS A 220 1.01 -6.05 1.12
CA CYS A 220 -0.05 -7.02 0.86
C CYS A 220 -0.93 -6.58 -0.31
N GLU A 221 -1.44 -5.35 -0.28
CA GLU A 221 -2.32 -4.85 -1.36
C GLU A 221 -1.64 -4.87 -2.73
N ARG A 222 -0.37 -4.43 -2.82
CA ARG A 222 0.39 -4.51 -4.10
C ARG A 222 0.59 -5.96 -4.55
N THR A 223 0.76 -6.87 -3.61
CA THR A 223 0.88 -8.29 -3.90
C THR A 223 -0.46 -8.86 -4.38
N HIS A 224 -1.58 -8.48 -3.76
CA HIS A 224 -2.93 -8.83 -4.20
C HIS A 224 -3.19 -8.33 -5.61
N GLN A 225 -2.92 -7.05 -5.87
CA GLN A 225 -3.06 -6.47 -7.20
C GLN A 225 -2.24 -7.24 -8.24
N SER A 226 -0.96 -7.52 -7.94
CA SER A 226 -0.10 -8.31 -8.83
C SER A 226 -0.71 -9.69 -9.13
N ILE A 227 -1.20 -10.40 -8.12
CA ILE A 227 -1.79 -11.74 -8.28
C ILE A 227 -3.06 -11.67 -9.13
N VAL A 228 -3.92 -10.67 -8.89
CA VAL A 228 -5.15 -10.46 -9.67
C VAL A 228 -4.83 -10.12 -11.13
N GLU A 229 -3.87 -9.23 -11.37
CA GLU A 229 -3.44 -8.85 -12.73
C GLU A 229 -2.84 -10.04 -13.49
N MET A 230 -1.95 -10.82 -12.84
CA MET A 230 -1.42 -12.06 -13.41
C MET A 230 -2.53 -13.06 -13.74
N THR A 231 -3.50 -13.23 -12.84
CA THR A 231 -4.65 -14.12 -13.04
C THR A 231 -5.44 -13.68 -14.27
N LYS A 232 -5.77 -12.39 -14.39
CA LYS A 232 -6.49 -11.84 -15.55
C LYS A 232 -5.70 -12.06 -16.85
N ALA A 233 -4.39 -11.80 -16.84
CA ALA A 233 -3.53 -11.98 -18.01
C ALA A 233 -3.45 -13.45 -18.45
N PHE A 234 -3.30 -14.38 -17.50
CA PHE A 234 -3.28 -15.82 -17.77
C PHE A 234 -4.60 -16.29 -18.39
N MET A 235 -5.73 -15.87 -17.83
CA MET A 235 -7.05 -16.24 -18.33
C MET A 235 -7.30 -15.69 -19.73
N HIS A 236 -6.98 -14.41 -19.96
CA HIS A 236 -7.11 -13.77 -21.27
C HIS A 236 -6.25 -14.45 -22.33
N HIS A 237 -4.97 -14.72 -22.02
CA HIS A 237 -4.05 -15.36 -22.95
C HIS A 237 -4.45 -16.81 -23.27
N ALA A 238 -4.96 -17.56 -22.30
CA ALA A 238 -5.37 -18.96 -22.51
C ALA A 238 -6.75 -19.10 -23.18
N GLY A 239 -7.57 -18.04 -23.19
CA GLY A 239 -8.94 -18.11 -23.70
C GLY A 239 -9.86 -19.01 -22.85
N PHE A 240 -9.52 -19.22 -21.58
CA PHE A 240 -10.23 -20.13 -20.68
C PHE A 240 -11.49 -19.50 -20.05
N PRO A 241 -12.53 -20.31 -19.77
CA PRO A 241 -13.74 -19.82 -19.13
C PRO A 241 -13.46 -19.31 -17.71
N LYS A 242 -14.22 -18.31 -17.26
CA LYS A 242 -14.05 -17.65 -15.95
C LYS A 242 -13.94 -18.64 -14.79
N SER A 243 -14.62 -19.79 -14.85
CA SER A 243 -14.59 -20.84 -13.82
C SER A 243 -13.18 -21.40 -13.52
N LEU A 244 -12.20 -21.25 -14.42
CA LEU A 244 -10.81 -21.66 -14.21
C LEU A 244 -9.92 -20.59 -13.55
N TRP A 245 -10.50 -19.48 -13.09
CA TRP A 245 -9.76 -18.45 -12.37
C TRP A 245 -9.01 -19.00 -11.12
N PRO A 246 -9.51 -20.00 -10.36
CA PRO A 246 -8.78 -20.52 -9.22
C PRO A 246 -7.45 -21.16 -9.60
N GLU A 247 -7.42 -21.91 -10.68
CA GLU A 247 -6.24 -22.57 -11.23
C GLU A 247 -5.25 -21.53 -11.75
N ALA A 248 -5.74 -20.51 -12.45
CA ALA A 248 -4.91 -19.39 -12.89
C ALA A 248 -4.30 -18.63 -11.71
N MET A 249 -5.05 -18.39 -10.64
CA MET A 249 -4.55 -17.69 -9.45
C MET A 249 -3.53 -18.53 -8.66
N ARG A 250 -3.75 -19.85 -8.53
CA ARG A 250 -2.75 -20.77 -7.97
C ARG A 250 -1.44 -20.73 -8.76
N ASN A 251 -1.53 -20.74 -10.10
CA ASN A 251 -0.35 -20.59 -10.95
C ASN A 251 0.30 -19.21 -10.79
N ALA A 252 -0.49 -18.14 -10.64
CA ALA A 252 0.02 -16.79 -10.41
C ALA A 252 0.84 -16.71 -9.12
N VAL A 253 0.35 -17.25 -8.01
CA VAL A 253 1.10 -17.32 -6.74
C VAL A 253 2.36 -18.17 -6.89
N TYR A 254 2.25 -19.33 -7.56
CA TYR A 254 3.39 -20.22 -7.81
C TYR A 254 4.53 -19.53 -8.55
N VAL A 255 4.20 -18.78 -9.61
CA VAL A 255 5.14 -17.99 -10.42
C VAL A 255 5.63 -16.78 -9.63
N LYS A 256 4.74 -16.04 -8.95
CA LYS A 256 5.10 -14.84 -8.17
C LYS A 256 6.16 -15.13 -7.11
N ASN A 257 6.11 -16.30 -6.48
CA ASN A 257 7.11 -16.74 -5.52
C ASN A 257 8.47 -17.08 -6.15
N ARG A 258 8.55 -17.27 -7.47
CA ARG A 258 9.74 -17.75 -8.19
C ARG A 258 10.35 -16.73 -9.14
N VAL A 259 9.79 -15.53 -9.21
CA VAL A 259 10.32 -14.42 -10.00
C VAL A 259 10.93 -13.35 -9.10
N TYR A 260 11.73 -12.48 -9.70
CA TYR A 260 12.33 -11.35 -9.00
C TYR A 260 11.27 -10.46 -8.32
N ASN A 261 11.53 -10.12 -7.06
CA ASN A 261 10.73 -9.20 -6.28
C ASN A 261 11.58 -7.98 -5.89
N LYS A 262 11.17 -6.81 -6.37
CA LYS A 262 11.87 -5.53 -6.10
C LYS A 262 11.94 -5.21 -4.60
N GLY A 263 10.95 -5.61 -3.82
CA GLY A 263 10.88 -5.32 -2.38
C GLY A 263 11.89 -6.10 -1.55
N THR A 264 12.34 -7.26 -2.01
CA THR A 264 13.42 -8.04 -1.38
C THR A 264 14.74 -7.98 -2.14
N GLN A 265 14.75 -7.37 -3.32
CA GLN A 265 15.86 -7.47 -4.27
C GLN A 265 16.29 -8.92 -4.53
N GLY A 266 15.33 -9.85 -4.51
CA GLY A 266 15.58 -11.29 -4.57
C GLY A 266 14.35 -12.08 -4.98
N VAL A 267 14.45 -13.40 -4.93
CA VAL A 267 13.36 -14.31 -5.29
C VAL A 267 12.68 -14.83 -4.01
N PRO A 268 11.37 -14.63 -3.80
CA PRO A 268 10.70 -14.99 -2.55
C PRO A 268 10.90 -16.44 -2.10
N PHE A 269 10.91 -17.39 -3.05
CA PHE A 269 11.17 -18.81 -2.79
C PHE A 269 12.56 -19.02 -2.18
N GLU A 270 13.60 -18.38 -2.72
CA GLU A 270 14.96 -18.48 -2.19
C GLU A 270 15.07 -17.82 -0.81
N MET A 271 14.44 -16.65 -0.64
CA MET A 271 14.42 -15.93 0.64
C MET A 271 13.72 -16.73 1.75
N MET A 272 12.64 -17.46 1.40
CA MET A 272 11.89 -18.29 2.34
C MET A 272 12.61 -19.61 2.63
N PHE A 273 13.06 -20.35 1.61
CA PHE A 273 13.54 -21.73 1.80
C PHE A 273 15.07 -21.87 1.83
N GLY A 274 15.81 -20.84 1.41
CA GLY A 274 17.28 -20.86 1.32
C GLY A 274 17.84 -21.58 0.09
N ALA A 275 17.01 -21.89 -0.91
CA ALA A 275 17.43 -22.52 -2.15
C ALA A 275 16.81 -21.84 -3.37
N LYS A 276 17.58 -21.72 -4.44
CA LYS A 276 17.10 -21.18 -5.72
C LYS A 276 15.99 -22.08 -6.28
N PRO A 277 14.88 -21.52 -6.77
CA PRO A 277 13.87 -22.31 -7.43
C PRO A 277 14.36 -22.80 -8.80
N ASP A 278 14.04 -24.04 -9.13
CA ASP A 278 14.13 -24.52 -10.51
C ASP A 278 12.92 -24.00 -11.32
N LEU A 279 13.18 -23.49 -12.52
CA LEU A 279 12.17 -22.96 -13.45
C LEU A 279 12.02 -23.81 -14.72
N HIS A 280 12.84 -24.85 -14.94
CA HIS A 280 12.85 -25.61 -16.21
C HIS A 280 11.51 -26.26 -16.55
N HIS A 281 10.70 -26.59 -15.53
CA HIS A 281 9.37 -27.19 -15.70
C HIS A 281 8.25 -26.17 -15.89
N ILE A 282 8.52 -24.86 -15.75
CA ILE A 282 7.49 -23.84 -15.93
C ILE A 282 7.14 -23.72 -17.42
N ARG A 283 5.84 -23.67 -17.70
CA ARG A 283 5.26 -23.49 -19.04
C ARG A 283 4.24 -22.35 -19.01
N LYS A 284 3.87 -21.83 -20.19
CA LYS A 284 2.79 -20.84 -20.30
C LYS A 284 1.50 -21.40 -19.73
N PHE A 285 0.71 -20.57 -19.03
CA PHE A 285 -0.62 -20.98 -18.59
C PHE A 285 -1.50 -21.28 -19.82
N GLY A 286 -2.22 -22.41 -19.78
CA GLY A 286 -2.98 -22.92 -20.93
C GLY A 286 -2.12 -23.53 -22.04
N ALA A 287 -0.87 -23.91 -21.77
CA ALA A 287 -0.11 -24.74 -22.71
C ALA A 287 -0.77 -26.10 -22.91
N LEU A 288 -0.72 -26.63 -24.14
CA LEU A 288 -1.10 -28.00 -24.43
C LEU A 288 -0.19 -28.96 -23.64
N ALA A 289 -0.80 -29.90 -22.94
CA ALA A 289 -0.10 -30.96 -22.23
C ALA A 289 -0.34 -32.29 -22.94
N TYR A 290 0.73 -33.09 -23.08
CA TYR A 290 0.63 -34.47 -23.50
C TYR A 290 0.88 -35.36 -22.29
N VAL A 291 -0.14 -36.10 -21.88
CA VAL A 291 -0.08 -36.95 -20.69
C VAL A 291 0.21 -38.38 -21.14
N HIS A 292 1.30 -38.94 -20.63
CA HIS A 292 1.67 -40.33 -20.91
C HIS A 292 0.53 -41.28 -20.51
N VAL A 293 0.15 -42.17 -21.43
CA VAL A 293 -0.86 -43.20 -21.15
C VAL A 293 -0.15 -44.36 -20.44
N PRO A 294 -0.49 -44.67 -19.17
CA PRO A 294 0.16 -45.73 -18.43
C PRO A 294 0.10 -47.06 -19.17
N VAL A 295 1.16 -47.85 -19.05
CA VAL A 295 1.18 -49.20 -19.61
C VAL A 295 0.21 -50.08 -18.83
N SER A 296 -0.81 -50.60 -19.51
CA SER A 296 -1.75 -51.58 -18.95
C SER A 296 -1.76 -52.85 -19.80
N PRO A 297 -2.23 -53.99 -19.27
CA PRO A 297 -2.33 -55.24 -20.06
C PRO A 297 -3.19 -55.11 -21.33
N ALA A 298 -4.10 -54.14 -21.37
CA ALA A 298 -4.94 -53.84 -22.54
C ALA A 298 -4.23 -52.98 -23.59
N ARG A 299 -3.04 -52.45 -23.30
CA ARG A 299 -2.29 -51.55 -24.18
C ARG A 299 -1.54 -52.34 -25.26
N ARG A 300 -1.86 -52.08 -26.53
CA ARG A 300 -1.22 -52.73 -27.68
C ARG A 300 -0.06 -51.90 -28.23
N LYS A 301 0.83 -52.52 -29.01
CA LYS A 301 2.03 -51.92 -29.59
C LYS A 301 1.78 -50.62 -30.38
N HIS A 302 0.59 -50.47 -30.97
CA HIS A 302 0.21 -49.32 -31.79
C HIS A 302 -0.69 -48.31 -31.06
N HIS A 303 -0.96 -48.49 -29.77
CA HIS A 303 -1.71 -47.49 -29.01
C HIS A 303 -0.85 -46.25 -28.80
N GLU A 304 -1.49 -45.08 -28.81
CA GLU A 304 -0.83 -43.80 -28.55
C GLU A 304 -0.08 -43.84 -27.21
N ASN A 305 1.14 -43.29 -27.21
CA ASN A 305 1.99 -43.22 -26.01
C ASN A 305 1.57 -42.10 -25.06
N ALA A 306 0.81 -41.13 -25.54
CA ALA A 306 0.31 -40.01 -24.78
C ALA A 306 -1.02 -39.54 -25.37
N LYS A 307 -1.88 -38.98 -24.52
CA LYS A 307 -3.10 -38.30 -24.95
C LYS A 307 -2.98 -36.81 -24.67
N LEU A 308 -3.66 -36.00 -25.48
CA LEU A 308 -3.80 -34.58 -25.21
C LEU A 308 -4.62 -34.39 -23.92
N GLY A 309 -4.15 -33.51 -23.04
CA GLY A 309 -4.79 -33.16 -21.77
C GLY A 309 -4.91 -31.67 -21.57
#